data_AF-A0A7J4TIB3-F1
#
_entry.id   AF-A0A7J4TIB3-F1
#
_cell.length_a   1.000
_cell.length_b   1.000
_cell.length_c   1.000
_cell.angle_alpha   90.00
_cell.angle_beta   90.00
_cell.angle_gamma   90.00
#
_symmetry.space_group_name_H-M   'P 1'
#
loop_
_entity.id
_entity.type
_entity.pdbx_description
1 polymer ?
#
loop_
_entity_poly.entity_id
_entity_poly.type
_entity_poly.pdbx_seq_one_letter_code
_entity_poly.pdbx_strand_id
1 'polypeptide(L)'
;MNFFKEIGVKKGISRLFVGGVHGKEGLSTINALQMAENITVNGGSLVLCNFPPSPYLSTLDPLYYLSLAGSKLLDLVMKNQPEIYLELHCYHPENYAKLTRQDRKEIFGVPGLMELKNGVLIGSVSPLIRSTFFDLNDFPFTLEMPCNPSEESLQTCREIMEIVAGSGNRLEIMEKLSSVYPQRVETLNSYFKDFSRNFHSAFEEIKQKSLKTPLKDYQDLKKLINDVLDEGNFDLNHVQIKQLEGAFLIFKEYGSFKSCKLNTRKKWNSGKKLR
;
A
#
# COMPACT_ATOMS: atom_id res chain seq x y z
N MET A 1 2.70 13.49 -13.36
CA MET A 1 1.93 13.76 -12.13
C MET A 1 1.15 15.02 -12.41
N ASN A 2 -0.14 15.05 -12.09
CA ASN A 2 -0.99 16.22 -12.33
C ASN A 2 -1.18 17.09 -11.08
N PHE A 3 -0.84 16.53 -9.92
CA PHE A 3 -0.81 17.25 -8.66
C PHE A 3 0.33 16.68 -7.80
N PHE A 4 1.07 17.56 -7.15
CA PHE A 4 2.14 17.22 -6.22
C PHE A 4 2.28 18.32 -5.17
N LYS A 5 2.29 17.94 -3.89
CA LYS A 5 2.53 18.86 -2.77
C LYS A 5 3.32 18.15 -1.68
N GLU A 6 4.22 18.88 -1.04
CA GLU A 6 4.96 18.42 0.14
C GLU A 6 4.63 19.35 1.32
N ILE A 7 4.28 18.77 2.46
CA ILE A 7 3.85 19.47 3.69
C ILE A 7 4.74 19.00 4.85
N GLY A 8 5.11 19.91 5.74
CA GLY A 8 5.91 19.59 6.94
C GLY A 8 7.43 19.68 6.69
N VAL A 9 8.20 18.97 7.51
CA VAL A 9 9.67 18.98 7.47
C VAL A 9 10.21 17.59 7.15
N LYS A 10 11.22 17.49 6.29
CA LYS A 10 11.79 16.20 5.82
C LYS A 10 12.37 15.29 6.90
N LYS A 11 12.46 15.74 8.15
CA LYS A 11 13.02 14.97 9.27
C LYS A 11 11.88 14.42 10.13
N GLY A 12 11.84 13.11 10.30
CA GLY A 12 10.82 12.40 11.07
C GLY A 12 10.02 11.43 10.20
N ILE A 13 8.79 11.15 10.61
CA ILE A 13 7.89 10.20 9.96
C ILE A 13 7.60 10.63 8.52
N SER A 14 7.78 9.71 7.59
CA SER A 14 7.46 9.91 6.17
C SER A 14 6.04 9.41 5.88
N ARG A 15 5.21 10.29 5.31
CA ARG A 15 3.84 9.98 4.90
C ARG A 15 3.65 10.23 3.42
N LEU A 16 2.89 9.38 2.74
CA LEU A 16 2.63 9.51 1.31
C LEU A 16 1.16 9.19 1.01
N PHE A 17 0.41 10.18 0.52
CA PHE A 17 -0.96 10.00 0.02
C PHE A 17 -0.95 10.10 -1.50
N VAL A 18 -1.51 9.09 -2.18
CA VAL A 18 -1.46 8.99 -3.63
C VAL A 18 -2.85 8.71 -4.20
N GLY A 19 -3.27 9.51 -5.17
CA GLY A 19 -4.46 9.28 -5.99
C GLY A 19 -4.11 9.01 -7.45
N GLY A 20 -5.13 8.61 -8.23
CA GLY A 20 -4.99 8.37 -9.67
C GLY A 20 -4.18 7.14 -10.03
N VAL A 21 -4.13 6.16 -9.12
CA VAL A 21 -3.34 4.94 -9.21
C VAL A 21 -3.60 4.17 -10.52
N HIS A 22 -4.85 4.12 -10.97
CA HIS A 22 -5.21 3.50 -12.24
C HIS A 22 -6.47 4.10 -12.86
N GLY A 23 -6.68 3.79 -14.15
CA GLY A 23 -7.89 4.19 -14.86
C GLY A 23 -8.05 5.71 -14.94
N LYS A 24 -9.28 6.19 -14.70
CA LYS A 24 -9.63 7.62 -14.67
C LYS A 24 -9.87 8.13 -13.25
N GLU A 25 -9.51 7.35 -12.23
CA GLU A 25 -9.82 7.66 -10.83
C GLU A 25 -9.12 8.94 -10.34
N GLY A 26 -8.04 9.34 -11.02
CA GLY A 26 -7.34 10.62 -10.79
C GLY A 26 -8.26 11.84 -10.92
N LEU A 27 -9.35 11.74 -11.69
CA LEU A 27 -10.33 12.81 -11.84
C LEU A 27 -11.21 13.00 -10.59
N SER A 28 -11.37 11.96 -9.76
CA SER A 28 -12.13 12.02 -8.50
C SER A 28 -11.21 12.21 -7.30
N THR A 29 -10.11 11.45 -7.25
CA THR A 29 -9.16 11.44 -6.12
C THR A 29 -8.42 12.76 -5.92
N ILE A 30 -8.28 13.57 -6.98
CA ILE A 30 -7.73 14.93 -6.85
C ILE A 30 -8.53 15.81 -5.90
N ASN A 31 -9.87 15.69 -5.88
CA ASN A 31 -10.73 16.54 -5.06
C ASN A 31 -10.48 16.30 -3.56
N ALA A 32 -10.30 15.04 -3.16
CA ALA A 32 -9.94 14.70 -1.79
C ALA A 32 -8.51 15.18 -1.45
N LEU A 33 -7.53 14.94 -2.33
CA LEU A 33 -6.14 15.39 -2.11
C LEU A 33 -6.03 16.90 -1.98
N GLN A 34 -6.84 17.67 -2.73
CA GLN A 34 -6.89 19.13 -2.62
C GLN A 34 -7.44 19.59 -1.27
N MET A 35 -8.39 18.86 -0.67
CA MET A 35 -8.82 19.15 0.70
C MET A 35 -7.73 18.87 1.74
N ALA A 36 -6.82 17.93 1.45
CA ALA A 36 -5.73 17.57 2.33
C ALA A 36 -4.55 18.58 2.32
N GLU A 37 -4.58 19.54 1.40
CA GLU A 37 -3.49 20.48 1.16
C GLU A 37 -3.08 21.36 2.34
N ASN A 38 -4.01 21.60 3.24
CA ASN A 38 -3.83 22.49 4.39
C ASN A 38 -3.90 21.72 5.72
N ILE A 39 -3.82 20.39 5.68
CA ILE A 39 -3.81 19.56 6.87
C ILE A 39 -2.51 19.78 7.65
N THR A 40 -2.65 19.89 8.98
CA THR A 40 -1.52 19.97 9.89
C THR A 40 -0.81 18.62 9.99
N VAL A 41 0.50 18.62 9.73
CA VAL A 41 1.37 17.45 9.90
C VAL A 41 2.13 17.59 11.22
N ASN A 42 1.85 16.68 12.16
CA ASN A 42 2.53 16.65 13.45
C ASN A 42 3.86 15.89 13.33
N GLY A 43 4.92 16.63 13.02
CA GLY A 43 6.27 16.09 12.84
C GLY A 43 6.44 15.26 11.56
N GLY A 44 7.65 15.29 11.00
CA GLY A 44 7.91 14.64 9.72
C GLY A 44 7.27 15.36 8.54
N SER A 45 7.06 14.62 7.45
CA SER A 45 6.58 15.15 6.16
C SER A 45 5.42 14.34 5.61
N LEU A 46 4.56 15.02 4.84
CA LEU A 46 3.51 14.42 4.03
C LEU A 46 3.70 14.81 2.57
N VAL A 47 3.75 13.82 1.69
CA VAL A 47 3.69 14.02 0.25
C VAL A 47 2.28 13.68 -0.24
N LEU A 48 1.66 14.61 -0.95
CA LEU A 48 0.41 14.40 -1.67
C LEU A 48 0.73 14.31 -3.16
N CYS A 49 0.22 13.28 -3.85
CA CYS A 49 0.44 13.10 -5.28
C CYS A 49 -0.84 12.60 -5.97
N ASN A 50 -1.16 13.15 -7.14
CA ASN A 50 -2.19 12.59 -8.01
C ASN A 50 -1.62 12.27 -9.40
N PHE A 51 -1.84 11.05 -9.85
CA PHE A 51 -1.44 10.62 -11.18
C PHE A 51 -2.49 10.98 -12.25
N PRO A 52 -2.05 11.28 -13.50
CA PRO A 52 -2.97 11.44 -14.63
C PRO A 52 -3.70 10.12 -14.94
N PRO A 53 -4.78 10.18 -15.73
CA PRO A 53 -5.43 8.97 -16.24
C PRO A 53 -4.46 8.01 -16.92
N SER A 54 -4.70 6.72 -16.74
CA SER A 54 -3.92 5.61 -17.31
C SER A 54 -4.85 4.47 -17.71
N PRO A 55 -4.40 3.47 -18.49
CA PRO A 55 -5.15 2.25 -18.69
C PRO A 55 -5.52 1.60 -17.35
N TYR A 56 -6.72 1.05 -17.25
CA TYR A 56 -7.14 0.35 -16.05
C TYR A 56 -6.48 -1.02 -15.98
N LEU A 57 -5.73 -1.25 -14.90
CA LEU A 57 -5.19 -2.56 -14.50
C LEU A 57 -5.38 -2.68 -12.99
N SER A 58 -5.84 -3.83 -12.52
CA SER A 58 -6.07 -4.05 -11.08
C SER A 58 -4.76 -3.97 -10.29
N THR A 59 -4.77 -3.30 -9.14
CA THR A 59 -3.62 -3.27 -8.21
C THR A 59 -3.38 -4.62 -7.51
N LEU A 60 -4.29 -5.58 -7.68
CA LEU A 60 -4.10 -6.99 -7.28
C LEU A 60 -3.44 -7.84 -8.38
N ASP A 61 -3.29 -7.31 -9.60
CA ASP A 61 -2.57 -7.97 -10.68
C ASP A 61 -1.09 -7.51 -10.67
N PRO A 62 -0.11 -8.42 -10.58
CA PRO A 62 1.30 -8.04 -10.60
C PRO A 62 1.71 -7.25 -11.86
N LEU A 63 1.02 -7.43 -12.99
CA LEU A 63 1.29 -6.68 -14.23
C LEU A 63 1.04 -5.19 -14.06
N TYR A 64 0.18 -4.76 -13.13
CA TYR A 64 0.01 -3.34 -12.82
C TYR A 64 1.35 -2.72 -12.40
N TYR A 65 2.09 -3.37 -11.50
CA TYR A 65 3.37 -2.86 -10.98
C TYR A 65 4.53 -2.97 -11.96
N LEU A 66 4.38 -3.74 -13.03
CA LEU A 66 5.31 -3.79 -14.16
C LEU A 66 4.95 -2.81 -15.27
N SER A 67 3.76 -2.19 -15.20
CA SER A 67 3.34 -1.15 -16.15
C SER A 67 4.03 0.19 -15.88
N LEU A 68 3.90 1.13 -16.82
CA LEU A 68 4.39 2.51 -16.64
C LEU A 68 3.69 3.23 -15.47
N ALA A 69 2.42 2.93 -15.19
CA ALA A 69 1.69 3.55 -14.09
C ALA A 69 2.18 3.02 -12.74
N GLY A 70 2.23 1.69 -12.60
CA GLY A 70 2.68 1.06 -11.36
C GLY A 70 4.16 1.29 -11.06
N SER A 71 5.05 1.30 -12.07
CA SER A 71 6.46 1.64 -11.85
C SER A 71 6.66 3.07 -11.33
N LYS A 72 5.89 4.05 -11.84
CA LYS A 72 5.92 5.43 -11.31
C LYS A 72 5.40 5.51 -9.87
N LEU A 73 4.38 4.73 -9.52
CA LEU A 73 3.92 4.62 -8.15
C LEU A 73 5.02 4.05 -7.24
N LEU A 74 5.64 2.94 -7.66
CA LEU A 74 6.69 2.28 -6.89
C LEU A 74 7.94 3.15 -6.75
N ASP A 75 8.29 3.95 -7.76
CA ASP A 75 9.36 4.95 -7.66
C ASP A 75 9.07 5.98 -6.57
N LEU A 76 7.81 6.43 -6.41
CA LEU A 76 7.42 7.31 -5.31
C LEU A 76 7.50 6.61 -3.96
N VAL A 77 6.99 5.38 -3.85
CA VAL A 77 7.06 4.60 -2.60
C VAL A 77 8.52 4.38 -2.20
N MET A 78 9.38 3.92 -3.11
CA MET A 78 10.79 3.68 -2.84
C MET A 78 11.59 4.94 -2.56
N LYS A 79 11.25 6.06 -3.20
CA LYS A 79 11.92 7.35 -2.97
C LYS A 79 11.60 7.91 -1.58
N ASN A 80 10.35 7.80 -1.14
CA ASN A 80 9.89 8.40 0.10
C ASN A 80 9.98 7.46 1.31
N GLN A 81 10.02 6.15 1.09
CA GLN A 81 10.01 5.10 2.14
C GLN A 81 9.00 5.42 3.25
N PRO A 82 7.71 5.56 2.92
CA PRO A 82 6.71 6.03 3.88
C PRO A 82 6.35 4.94 4.89
N GLU A 83 6.33 5.30 6.16
CA GLU A 83 5.78 4.47 7.26
C GLU A 83 4.24 4.52 7.26
N ILE A 84 3.69 5.61 6.73
CA ILE A 84 2.26 5.85 6.59
C ILE A 84 1.94 6.11 5.12
N TYR A 85 1.20 5.23 4.49
CA TYR A 85 0.83 5.29 3.09
C TYR A 85 -0.68 5.20 2.92
N LEU A 86 -1.27 6.16 2.20
CA LEU A 86 -2.69 6.16 1.88
C LEU A 86 -2.87 6.18 0.37
N GLU A 87 -3.45 5.12 -0.16
CA GLU A 87 -3.74 4.94 -1.57
C GLU A 87 -5.21 5.28 -1.82
N LEU A 88 -5.47 6.41 -2.45
CA LEU A 88 -6.82 6.86 -2.75
C LEU A 88 -7.31 6.28 -4.07
N HIS A 89 -8.52 5.73 -4.05
CA HIS A 89 -9.23 5.22 -5.21
C HIS A 89 -10.62 5.83 -5.31
N CYS A 90 -11.29 5.61 -6.44
CA CYS A 90 -12.73 5.76 -6.50
C CYS A 90 -13.42 4.54 -7.09
N TYR A 91 -14.65 4.30 -6.68
CA TYR A 91 -15.47 3.22 -7.20
C TYR A 91 -16.80 3.74 -7.76
N HIS A 92 -17.30 3.08 -8.80
CA HIS A 92 -18.67 3.30 -9.24
C HIS A 92 -19.66 2.54 -8.34
N PRO A 93 -20.83 3.09 -7.98
CA PRO A 93 -21.75 2.52 -6.98
C PRO A 93 -22.09 1.03 -7.15
N GLU A 94 -22.19 0.55 -8.38
CA GLU A 94 -22.41 -0.86 -8.72
C GLU A 94 -21.31 -1.81 -8.20
N ASN A 95 -20.11 -1.29 -7.94
CA ASN A 95 -18.98 -2.05 -7.41
C ASN A 95 -18.96 -2.08 -5.88
N TYR A 96 -19.78 -1.29 -5.18
CA TYR A 96 -19.78 -1.22 -3.71
C TYR A 96 -19.91 -2.62 -3.08
N ALA A 97 -20.92 -3.38 -3.50
CA ALA A 97 -21.16 -4.73 -2.95
C ALA A 97 -19.99 -5.68 -3.24
N LYS A 98 -19.27 -5.50 -4.35
CA LYS A 98 -18.08 -6.29 -4.69
C LYS A 98 -16.89 -5.95 -3.80
N LEU A 99 -16.77 -4.69 -3.38
CA LEU A 99 -15.67 -4.20 -2.55
C LEU A 99 -15.85 -4.57 -1.07
N THR A 100 -17.09 -4.61 -0.58
CA THR A 100 -17.41 -4.81 0.85
C THR A 100 -17.84 -6.24 1.21
N ARG A 101 -17.98 -7.13 0.22
CA ARG A 101 -18.39 -8.52 0.43
C ARG A 101 -17.47 -9.29 1.39
N GLN A 102 -18.05 -10.17 2.20
CA GLN A 102 -17.34 -10.95 3.20
C GLN A 102 -16.48 -12.08 2.59
N ASP A 103 -16.93 -12.64 1.46
CA ASP A 103 -16.25 -13.71 0.71
C ASP A 103 -15.10 -13.22 -0.18
N ARG A 104 -14.67 -11.96 0.00
CA ARG A 104 -13.65 -11.34 -0.85
C ARG A 104 -12.28 -11.98 -0.66
N LYS A 105 -11.98 -12.49 0.54
CA LYS A 105 -10.71 -13.19 0.82
C LYS A 105 -10.61 -14.46 -0.01
N GLU A 106 -11.71 -15.19 -0.13
CA GLU A 106 -11.80 -16.46 -0.85
C GLU A 106 -11.76 -16.23 -2.36
N ILE A 107 -12.47 -15.22 -2.86
CA ILE A 107 -12.59 -14.95 -4.30
C ILE A 107 -11.39 -14.16 -4.86
N PHE A 108 -10.93 -13.14 -4.14
CA PHE A 108 -9.92 -12.20 -4.62
C PHE A 108 -8.60 -12.26 -3.85
N GLY A 109 -8.49 -13.14 -2.87
CA GLY A 109 -7.29 -13.26 -2.04
C GLY A 109 -7.08 -12.07 -1.09
N VAL A 110 -8.08 -11.19 -0.91
CA VAL A 110 -7.97 -10.02 -0.02
C VAL A 110 -9.26 -9.77 0.76
N PRO A 111 -9.21 -9.31 2.02
CA PRO A 111 -10.42 -8.99 2.77
C PRO A 111 -11.29 -7.92 2.10
N GLY A 112 -12.59 -7.93 2.46
CA GLY A 112 -13.53 -6.86 2.12
C GLY A 112 -13.05 -5.50 2.66
N LEU A 113 -13.34 -4.43 1.93
CA LEU A 113 -13.18 -3.09 2.45
C LEU A 113 -14.28 -2.78 3.46
N MET A 114 -13.96 -1.96 4.45
CA MET A 114 -14.88 -1.56 5.49
C MET A 114 -15.43 -0.17 5.21
N GLU A 115 -16.76 -0.01 5.16
CA GLU A 115 -17.35 1.32 5.10
C GLU A 115 -17.22 2.03 6.46
N LEU A 116 -16.67 3.24 6.43
CA LEU A 116 -16.60 4.12 7.58
C LEU A 116 -17.86 4.97 7.67
N LYS A 117 -18.11 5.80 6.65
CA LYS A 117 -19.25 6.72 6.56
C LYS A 117 -19.38 7.27 5.14
N ASN A 118 -20.59 7.63 4.71
CA ASN A 118 -20.87 8.32 3.44
C ASN A 118 -20.27 7.61 2.21
N GLY A 119 -20.28 6.27 2.18
CA GLY A 119 -19.67 5.50 1.10
C GLY A 119 -18.13 5.50 1.10
N VAL A 120 -17.46 6.12 2.06
CA VAL A 120 -16.00 6.05 2.16
C VAL A 120 -15.60 4.72 2.77
N LEU A 121 -14.83 3.94 2.01
CA LEU A 121 -14.33 2.62 2.36
C LEU A 121 -12.85 2.68 2.72
N ILE A 122 -12.44 1.84 3.66
CA ILE A 122 -11.04 1.71 4.07
C ILE A 122 -10.62 0.24 4.12
N GLY A 123 -9.36 -0.04 3.79
CA GLY A 123 -8.76 -1.36 3.93
C GLY A 123 -7.26 -1.33 3.74
N SER A 124 -6.60 -2.48 3.79
CA SER A 124 -5.18 -2.54 3.41
C SER A 124 -5.02 -2.36 1.90
N VAL A 125 -3.91 -1.76 1.47
CA VAL A 125 -3.50 -1.81 0.06
C VAL A 125 -3.20 -3.25 -0.38
N SER A 126 -2.99 -3.43 -1.69
CA SER A 126 -2.64 -4.70 -2.29
C SER A 126 -1.52 -5.44 -1.51
N PRO A 127 -1.69 -6.74 -1.21
CA PRO A 127 -0.69 -7.53 -0.50
C PRO A 127 0.65 -7.59 -1.26
N LEU A 128 0.60 -7.38 -2.59
CA LEU A 128 1.76 -7.37 -3.49
C LEU A 128 2.78 -6.29 -3.12
N ILE A 129 2.31 -5.08 -2.81
CA ILE A 129 3.20 -3.99 -2.39
C ILE A 129 3.32 -3.89 -0.88
N ARG A 130 2.26 -4.23 -0.13
CA ARG A 130 2.27 -4.22 1.33
C ARG A 130 3.45 -5.03 1.84
N SER A 131 3.61 -6.26 1.38
CA SER A 131 4.65 -7.16 1.90
C SER A 131 6.02 -6.88 1.30
N THR A 132 6.08 -6.25 0.13
CA THR A 132 7.34 -5.99 -0.56
C THR A 132 8.04 -4.71 -0.09
N PHE A 133 7.28 -3.67 0.25
CA PHE A 133 7.83 -2.32 0.46
C PHE A 133 7.58 -1.74 1.86
N PHE A 134 6.74 -2.36 2.68
CA PHE A 134 6.36 -1.87 3.99
C PHE A 134 6.66 -2.91 5.07
N ASP A 135 7.03 -2.45 6.25
CA ASP A 135 7.18 -3.31 7.41
C ASP A 135 5.80 -3.75 7.92
N LEU A 136 5.75 -4.87 8.65
CA LEU A 136 4.51 -5.47 9.11
C LEU A 136 3.58 -4.47 9.83
N ASN A 137 4.17 -3.58 10.64
CA ASN A 137 3.47 -2.63 11.49
C ASN A 137 3.34 -1.21 10.88
N ASP A 138 3.77 -1.02 9.64
CA ASP A 138 3.48 0.22 8.89
C ASP A 138 1.98 0.34 8.58
N PHE A 139 1.56 1.54 8.17
CA PHE A 139 0.18 1.86 7.79
C PHE A 139 0.01 2.04 6.27
N PRO A 140 0.08 1.00 5.42
CA PRO A 140 -0.27 1.10 4.02
C PRO A 140 -1.75 0.71 3.81
N PHE A 141 -2.60 1.72 3.66
CA PHE A 141 -4.05 1.57 3.55
C PHE A 141 -4.59 2.16 2.25
N THR A 142 -5.68 1.58 1.74
CA THR A 142 -6.50 2.18 0.70
C THR A 142 -7.64 2.96 1.32
N LEU A 143 -8.00 4.08 0.70
CA LEU A 143 -9.19 4.87 0.99
C LEU A 143 -9.99 5.00 -0.31
N GLU A 144 -11.12 4.31 -0.42
CA GLU A 144 -11.98 4.41 -1.59
C GLU A 144 -13.21 5.26 -1.32
N MET A 145 -13.61 6.04 -2.30
CA MET A 145 -14.83 6.85 -2.26
C MET A 145 -15.64 6.66 -3.55
N PRO A 146 -16.92 7.02 -3.58
CA PRO A 146 -17.66 7.05 -4.83
C PRO A 146 -16.94 7.92 -5.88
N CYS A 147 -16.87 7.48 -7.13
CA CYS A 147 -16.42 8.35 -8.22
C CYS A 147 -17.41 9.51 -8.39
N ASN A 148 -16.90 10.72 -8.64
CA ASN A 148 -17.64 11.97 -8.47
C ASN A 148 -18.22 12.09 -7.04
N PRO A 149 -17.36 12.10 -6.01
CA PRO A 149 -17.79 12.02 -4.61
C PRO A 149 -18.65 13.22 -4.23
N SER A 150 -19.64 13.00 -3.36
CA SER A 150 -20.41 14.08 -2.73
C SER A 150 -19.52 14.91 -1.79
N GLU A 151 -19.95 16.11 -1.44
CA GLU A 151 -19.27 16.94 -0.43
C GLU A 151 -19.14 16.20 0.91
N GLU A 152 -20.16 15.43 1.30
CA GLU A 152 -20.15 14.62 2.52
C GLU A 152 -19.12 13.47 2.46
N SER A 153 -18.94 12.87 1.28
CA SER A 153 -17.92 11.83 1.07
C SER A 153 -16.52 12.45 1.15
N LEU A 154 -16.33 13.60 0.50
CA LEU A 154 -15.09 14.36 0.50
C LEU A 154 -14.71 14.83 1.92
N GLN A 155 -15.69 15.29 2.70
CA GLN A 155 -15.49 15.68 4.09
C GLN A 155 -15.08 14.48 4.96
N THR A 156 -15.71 13.31 4.79
CA THR A 156 -15.25 12.07 5.44
C THR A 156 -13.82 11.72 5.06
N CYS A 157 -13.46 11.79 3.76
CA CYS A 157 -12.08 11.55 3.32
C CYS A 157 -11.10 12.51 4.00
N ARG A 158 -11.45 13.80 4.08
CA ARG A 158 -10.63 14.82 4.75
C ARG A 158 -10.40 14.49 6.22
N GLU A 159 -11.45 14.16 6.96
CA GLU A 159 -11.36 13.81 8.39
C GLU A 159 -10.42 12.62 8.62
N ILE A 160 -10.52 11.59 7.76
CA ILE A 160 -9.63 10.42 7.83
C ILE A 160 -8.20 10.82 7.49
N MET A 161 -7.99 11.61 6.44
CA MET A 161 -6.65 12.11 6.07
C MET A 161 -6.04 12.99 7.17
N GLU A 162 -6.84 13.76 7.91
CA GLU A 162 -6.39 14.55 9.06
C GLU A 162 -5.91 13.64 10.20
N ILE A 163 -6.67 12.60 10.53
CA ILE A 163 -6.25 11.60 11.52
C ILE A 163 -4.94 10.94 11.08
N VAL A 164 -4.84 10.48 9.83
CA VAL A 164 -3.67 9.76 9.31
C VAL A 164 -2.43 10.67 9.25
N ALA A 165 -2.57 11.89 8.72
CA ALA A 165 -1.47 12.85 8.60
C ALA A 165 -1.00 13.41 9.96
N GLY A 166 -1.93 13.57 10.90
CA GLY A 166 -1.65 14.10 12.25
C GLY A 166 -1.10 13.06 13.22
N SER A 167 -0.95 11.80 12.82
CA SER A 167 -0.50 10.69 13.67
C SER A 167 0.92 10.25 13.35
N GLY A 168 1.61 9.73 14.36
CA GLY A 168 3.01 9.36 14.29
C GLY A 168 3.28 7.93 13.83
N ASN A 169 2.33 7.02 14.00
CA ASN A 169 2.50 5.60 13.64
C ASN A 169 1.14 4.91 13.49
N ARG A 170 1.18 3.64 13.05
CA ARG A 170 -0.01 2.79 12.90
C ARG A 170 -0.87 2.71 14.16
N LEU A 171 -0.27 2.50 15.33
CA LEU A 171 -1.03 2.31 16.57
C LEU A 171 -1.87 3.55 16.88
N GLU A 172 -1.26 4.73 16.83
CA GLU A 172 -1.94 6.00 17.08
C GLU A 172 -3.06 6.27 16.05
N ILE A 173 -2.83 5.96 14.77
CA ILE A 173 -3.87 6.07 13.73
C ILE A 173 -5.06 5.18 14.08
N MET A 174 -4.80 3.91 14.42
CA MET A 174 -5.86 2.95 14.72
C MET A 174 -6.61 3.33 15.99
N GLU A 175 -5.95 3.87 17.02
CA GLU A 175 -6.59 4.37 18.25
C GLU A 175 -7.52 5.56 17.96
N LYS A 176 -7.05 6.56 17.19
CA LYS A 176 -7.86 7.72 16.79
C LYS A 176 -9.04 7.30 15.91
N LEU A 177 -8.82 6.44 14.92
CA LEU A 177 -9.91 5.88 14.12
C LEU A 177 -10.91 5.10 14.99
N SER A 178 -10.44 4.37 16.01
CA SER A 178 -11.31 3.58 16.90
C SER A 178 -12.21 4.46 17.76
N SER A 179 -11.75 5.65 18.16
CA SER A 179 -12.60 6.61 18.89
C SER A 179 -13.77 7.15 18.06
N VAL A 180 -13.66 7.12 16.73
CA VAL A 180 -14.71 7.61 15.80
C VAL A 180 -15.52 6.44 15.22
N TYR A 181 -14.87 5.32 14.91
CA TYR A 181 -15.44 4.15 14.22
C TYR A 181 -15.09 2.82 14.93
N PRO A 182 -15.51 2.61 16.19
CA PRO A 182 -14.98 1.53 17.04
C PRO A 182 -15.16 0.13 16.43
N GLN A 183 -16.39 -0.22 16.04
CA GLN A 183 -16.69 -1.54 15.44
C GLN A 183 -15.99 -1.75 14.09
N ARG A 184 -15.81 -0.68 13.30
CA ARG A 184 -15.14 -0.76 11.99
C ARG A 184 -13.66 -1.06 12.16
N VAL A 185 -13.02 -0.41 13.14
CA VAL A 185 -11.61 -0.62 13.46
C VAL A 185 -11.36 -1.98 14.08
N GLU A 186 -12.28 -2.50 14.89
CA GLU A 186 -12.21 -3.87 15.39
C GLU A 186 -12.12 -4.89 14.24
N THR A 187 -12.98 -4.75 13.22
CA THR A 187 -12.93 -5.61 12.03
C THR A 187 -11.66 -5.40 11.20
N LEU A 188 -11.18 -4.16 11.03
CA LEU A 188 -9.89 -3.93 10.36
C LEU A 188 -8.72 -4.61 11.11
N ASN A 189 -8.79 -4.64 12.43
CA ASN A 189 -7.81 -5.33 13.27
C ASN A 189 -7.90 -6.86 13.16
N SER A 190 -9.10 -7.45 13.03
CA SER A 190 -9.24 -8.87 12.74
C SER A 190 -8.66 -9.20 11.38
N TYR A 191 -8.96 -8.42 10.33
CA TYR A 191 -8.35 -8.59 9.01
C TYR A 191 -6.82 -8.49 9.04
N PHE A 192 -6.25 -7.58 9.83
CA PHE A 192 -4.80 -7.50 9.99
C PHE A 192 -4.22 -8.78 10.61
N LYS A 193 -4.86 -9.31 11.65
CA LYS A 193 -4.43 -10.54 12.34
C LYS A 193 -4.57 -11.77 11.45
N ASP A 194 -5.73 -11.92 10.81
CA ASP A 194 -6.12 -13.13 10.08
C ASP A 194 -5.52 -13.19 8.67
N PHE A 195 -5.23 -12.03 8.08
CA PHE A 195 -4.70 -11.95 6.71
C PHE A 195 -3.29 -11.36 6.65
N SER A 196 -3.13 -10.12 7.10
CA SER A 196 -1.88 -9.38 6.84
C SER A 196 -0.68 -10.00 7.52
N ARG A 197 -0.82 -10.42 8.78
CA ARG A 197 0.27 -11.11 9.51
C ARG A 197 0.65 -12.43 8.84
N ASN A 198 -0.35 -13.22 8.43
CA ASN A 198 -0.10 -14.52 7.83
C ASN A 198 0.60 -14.39 6.46
N PHE A 199 0.06 -13.55 5.58
CA PHE A 199 0.62 -13.31 4.25
C PHE A 199 2.02 -12.69 4.30
N HIS A 200 2.22 -11.67 5.15
CA HIS A 200 3.50 -10.97 5.25
C HIS A 200 4.61 -11.89 5.80
N SER A 201 4.31 -12.70 6.82
CA SER A 201 5.27 -13.66 7.37
C SER A 201 5.67 -14.72 6.34
N ALA A 202 4.70 -15.31 5.62
CA ALA A 202 5.00 -16.25 4.54
C ALA A 202 5.89 -15.62 3.46
N PHE A 203 5.57 -14.39 3.06
CA PHE A 203 6.36 -13.64 2.08
C PHE A 203 7.80 -13.38 2.56
N GLU A 204 7.99 -12.97 3.81
CA GLU A 204 9.32 -12.74 4.36
C GLU A 204 10.15 -14.04 4.44
N GLU A 205 9.54 -15.18 4.78
CA GLU A 205 10.24 -16.47 4.74
C GLU A 205 10.67 -16.86 3.33
N ILE A 206 9.78 -16.73 2.34
CA ILE A 206 10.11 -16.96 0.92
C ILE A 206 11.28 -16.06 0.51
N LYS A 207 11.21 -14.77 0.84
CA LYS A 207 12.25 -13.79 0.55
C LYS A 207 13.58 -14.21 1.18
N GLN A 208 13.62 -14.55 2.47
CA GLN A 208 14.86 -14.96 3.14
C GLN A 208 15.46 -16.25 2.57
N LYS A 209 14.64 -17.26 2.27
CA LYS A 209 15.11 -18.51 1.66
C LYS A 209 15.62 -18.29 0.23
N SER A 210 14.96 -17.43 -0.55
CA SER A 210 15.38 -17.11 -1.93
C SER A 210 16.73 -16.39 -2.02
N LEU A 211 17.15 -15.70 -0.95
CA LEU A 211 18.46 -15.06 -0.88
C LEU A 211 19.59 -16.08 -0.63
N LYS A 212 19.27 -17.25 -0.09
CA LYS A 212 20.22 -18.34 0.19
C LYS A 212 20.29 -19.36 -0.95
N THR A 213 19.17 -19.54 -1.67
CA THR A 213 19.04 -20.51 -2.76
C THR A 213 18.70 -19.79 -4.07
N PRO A 214 19.61 -19.75 -5.05
CA PRO A 214 19.31 -19.15 -6.35
C PRO A 214 18.15 -19.87 -7.04
N LEU A 215 17.12 -19.11 -7.41
CA LEU A 215 16.00 -19.59 -8.23
C LEU A 215 16.35 -19.41 -9.70
N LYS A 216 16.37 -20.49 -10.48
CA LYS A 216 16.73 -20.47 -11.91
C LYS A 216 15.54 -20.14 -12.79
N ASP A 217 14.37 -20.62 -12.42
CA ASP A 217 13.14 -20.45 -13.18
C ASP A 217 11.90 -20.38 -12.27
N TYR A 218 10.74 -20.34 -12.90
CA TYR A 218 9.46 -20.26 -12.21
C TYR A 218 9.08 -21.55 -11.46
N GLN A 219 9.59 -22.72 -11.87
CA GLN A 219 9.33 -23.97 -11.15
C GLN A 219 10.07 -23.98 -9.81
N ASP A 220 11.31 -23.46 -9.78
CA ASP A 220 12.05 -23.27 -8.53
C ASP A 220 11.30 -22.36 -7.56
N LEU A 221 10.71 -21.26 -8.05
CA LEU A 221 9.89 -20.36 -7.23
C LEU A 221 8.66 -21.07 -6.66
N LYS A 222 7.91 -21.79 -7.49
CA LYS A 222 6.73 -22.55 -7.04
C LYS A 222 7.10 -23.56 -5.96
N LYS A 223 8.20 -24.30 -6.18
CA LYS A 223 8.70 -25.26 -5.21
C LYS A 223 9.04 -24.58 -3.89
N LEU A 224 9.79 -23.48 -3.94
CA LEU A 224 10.14 -22.72 -2.75
C LEU A 224 8.91 -22.25 -1.97
N ILE A 225 7.90 -21.72 -2.66
CA ILE A 225 6.66 -21.26 -2.01
C ILE A 225 5.98 -22.45 -1.33
N ASN A 226 5.81 -23.58 -2.01
CA ASN A 226 5.20 -24.76 -1.41
C ASN A 226 6.01 -25.26 -0.21
N ASP A 227 7.35 -25.34 -0.32
CA ASP A 227 8.22 -25.75 0.79
C ASP A 227 8.05 -24.82 2.01
N VAL A 228 7.90 -23.50 1.81
CA VAL A 228 7.61 -22.55 2.90
C VAL A 228 6.23 -22.76 3.50
N LEU A 229 5.21 -23.02 2.68
CA LEU A 229 3.84 -23.23 3.14
C LEU A 229 3.63 -24.59 3.81
N ASP A 230 4.40 -25.61 3.45
CA ASP A 230 4.35 -26.93 4.06
C ASP A 230 5.11 -26.96 5.39
N GLU A 231 6.24 -26.24 5.48
CA GLU A 231 7.03 -26.13 6.73
C GLU A 231 6.43 -25.12 7.72
N GLY A 232 5.90 -24.01 7.20
CA GLY A 232 5.30 -22.94 7.99
C GLY A 232 3.80 -23.14 8.12
N ASN A 233 3.24 -22.98 9.30
CA ASN A 233 1.81 -23.14 9.54
C ASN A 233 1.00 -21.93 9.00
N PHE A 234 1.04 -21.70 7.68
CA PHE A 234 0.44 -20.56 7.00
C PHE A 234 -0.93 -20.91 6.38
N ASP A 235 -2.00 -20.24 6.85
CA ASP A 235 -3.36 -20.37 6.29
C ASP A 235 -3.59 -19.47 5.06
N LEU A 236 -3.15 -19.93 3.88
CA LEU A 236 -3.30 -19.21 2.60
C LEU A 236 -4.06 -20.04 1.57
N ASN A 237 -5.06 -19.43 0.95
CA ASN A 237 -5.79 -20.04 -0.15
C ASN A 237 -5.02 -19.94 -1.48
N HIS A 238 -5.47 -20.68 -2.50
CA HIS A 238 -4.83 -20.72 -3.81
C HIS A 238 -4.66 -19.34 -4.49
N VAL A 239 -5.59 -18.39 -4.26
CA VAL A 239 -5.49 -17.02 -4.80
C VAL A 239 -4.36 -16.25 -4.10
N GLN A 240 -4.26 -16.39 -2.78
CA GLN A 240 -3.18 -15.77 -2.00
C GLN A 240 -1.81 -16.36 -2.35
N ILE A 241 -1.72 -17.66 -2.63
CA ILE A 241 -0.49 -18.29 -3.10
C ILE A 241 -0.05 -17.67 -4.44
N LYS A 242 -0.98 -17.40 -5.36
CA LYS A 242 -0.68 -16.66 -6.59
C LYS A 242 -0.26 -15.22 -6.34
N GLN A 243 -0.82 -14.57 -5.33
CA GLN A 243 -0.36 -13.25 -4.92
C GLN A 243 1.04 -13.28 -4.30
N LEU A 244 1.44 -14.34 -3.59
CA LEU A 244 2.82 -14.51 -3.14
C LEU A 244 3.79 -14.61 -4.31
N GLU A 245 3.45 -15.37 -5.35
CA GLU A 245 4.23 -15.41 -6.60
C GLU A 245 4.37 -14.00 -7.19
N GLY A 246 3.27 -13.25 -7.31
CA GLY A 246 3.27 -11.89 -7.82
C GLY A 246 4.09 -10.90 -6.99
N ALA A 247 3.96 -10.96 -5.65
CA ALA A 247 4.71 -10.14 -4.71
C ALA A 247 6.21 -10.43 -4.85
N PHE A 248 6.57 -11.70 -5.01
CA PHE A 248 7.96 -12.10 -5.19
C PHE A 248 8.55 -11.60 -6.51
N LEU A 249 7.80 -11.63 -7.61
CA LEU A 249 8.24 -11.06 -8.89
C LEU A 249 8.51 -9.56 -8.77
N ILE A 250 7.62 -8.82 -8.12
CA ILE A 250 7.81 -7.38 -7.85
C ILE A 250 9.04 -7.17 -6.97
N PHE A 251 9.22 -7.98 -5.92
CA PHE A 251 10.41 -7.93 -5.08
C PHE A 251 11.69 -8.18 -5.87
N LYS A 252 11.72 -9.12 -6.80
CA LYS A 252 12.92 -9.42 -7.61
C LYS A 252 13.25 -8.27 -8.57
N GLU A 253 12.23 -7.73 -9.23
CA GLU A 253 12.38 -6.59 -10.14
C GLU A 253 12.94 -5.37 -9.41
N TYR A 254 12.29 -4.97 -8.31
CA TYR A 254 12.61 -3.72 -7.60
C TYR A 254 13.68 -3.89 -6.50
N GLY A 255 13.92 -5.10 -6.00
CA GLY A 255 14.97 -5.42 -5.04
C GLY A 255 16.37 -5.32 -5.65
N SER A 256 16.49 -5.63 -6.95
CA SER A 256 17.72 -5.45 -7.73
C SER A 256 18.16 -3.98 -7.77
N PHE A 257 17.21 -3.03 -7.76
CA PHE A 257 17.51 -1.59 -7.75
C PHE A 257 18.06 -1.04 -6.42
N LYS A 258 17.78 -1.68 -5.27
CA LYS A 258 18.41 -1.31 -4.00
C LYS A 258 19.95 -1.51 -4.05
N SER A 259 20.43 -2.52 -4.78
CA SER A 259 21.87 -2.78 -4.95
C SER A 259 22.60 -1.69 -5.76
N CYS A 260 21.95 -1.11 -6.79
CA CYS A 260 22.52 -0.07 -7.62
C CYS A 260 22.65 1.29 -6.89
N LYS A 261 21.68 1.66 -6.03
CA LYS A 261 21.76 2.92 -5.25
C LYS A 261 22.66 2.85 -4.01
N LEU A 262 22.91 1.65 -3.46
CA LEU A 262 23.92 1.46 -2.40
C LEU A 262 25.35 1.67 -2.94
N ASN A 263 25.61 1.30 -4.20
CA ASN A 263 26.91 1.52 -4.84
C ASN A 263 27.20 2.99 -5.18
N THR A 264 26.19 3.82 -5.44
CA THR A 264 26.38 5.26 -5.64
C THR A 264 26.59 6.02 -4.33
N ARG A 265 25.95 5.61 -3.22
CA ARG A 265 26.24 6.15 -1.88
C ARG A 265 27.63 5.77 -1.36
N LYS A 266 28.14 4.56 -1.64
CA LYS A 266 29.52 4.17 -1.29
C LYS A 266 30.57 5.00 -2.04
N LYS A 267 30.35 5.32 -3.33
CA LYS A 267 31.26 6.17 -4.12
C LYS A 267 31.30 7.64 -3.66
N TRP A 268 30.22 8.16 -3.09
CA TRP A 268 30.20 9.53 -2.58
C TRP A 268 30.87 9.66 -1.20
N ASN A 269 30.81 8.61 -0.38
CA ASN A 269 31.45 8.60 0.95
C ASN A 269 32.94 8.21 0.93
N SER A 270 33.47 7.66 -0.16
CA SER A 270 34.90 7.39 -0.31
C SER A 270 35.71 8.55 -0.91
N GLY A 271 35.05 9.63 -1.35
CA GLY A 271 35.71 10.80 -1.96
C GLY A 271 36.02 11.98 -1.01
N LYS A 272 35.67 11.89 0.28
CA LYS A 272 35.97 12.93 1.29
C LYS A 272 36.89 12.40 2.39
N LYS A 273 38.09 11.99 1.99
CA LYS A 273 39.27 11.93 2.85
C LYS A 273 40.51 12.19 2.00
N LEU A 274 40.98 13.43 2.02
CA LEU A 274 42.36 13.80 2.35
C LEU A 274 42.45 15.33 2.31
N ARG A 275 43.06 15.85 3.38
CA ARG A 275 43.56 17.22 3.48
C ARG A 275 44.71 17.43 2.51
#